data_AF-A0A923VPI0-F1
#
_entry.id   AF-A0A923VPI0-F1
#
_cell.length_a   1.000
_cell.length_b   1.000
_cell.length_c   1.000
_cell.angle_alpha   90.00
_cell.angle_beta   90.00
_cell.angle_gamma   90.00
#
_symmetry.space_group_name_H-M   'P 1'
#
loop_
_entity.id
_entity.type
_entity.pdbx_description
1 polymer ?
#
loop_
_entity_poly.entity_id
_entity_poly.type
_entity_poly.pdbx_seq_one_letter_code
_entity_poly.pdbx_strand_id
1 'polypeptide(L)'
;MLRHLTATLLMALSLAGAAGFSSLAAAQSSGQVVDATPAAASAPAKAAPTLPGTAATPATTPAGAGGIQSQNIFTVLPDASSDPKYMSQTNGERAKVQPGNNAPMWRAVGAGVTGYSSLPAREAPEAGNLIQAQVQYPGSRLTSAGEAWRQVRNNWIIPYGGSLFLIVLLAIAIFYFAKGAIGHSDSQEGGRRIERFTPFERSAHWLNAIAFCILAISGLVMAFGKFFLAPVSGGLLFGWFAYVLKNAHNFAGPVFAVSLVVVFVTFLRDNWPQRGDLQWLLKGGGMISGEEPPSNRFNAGEKLVFWGGVLVLGVVVVASGLVMDMLVPGILYDRSTMQIAHMFHAVAALLMMCVFVGHIYIGTIGMRGAYKAMRTGYVGEDWAKEHHEYWYDDVKSGKVPMQRSRPALRPEPPVASVQV
;
A
#
# COMPACT_ATOMS: atom_id res chain seq x y z
N MET A 1 28.91 -17.46 -0.23
CA MET A 1 27.86 -16.44 0.00
C MET A 1 26.52 -16.78 -0.68
N LEU A 2 26.49 -17.22 -1.95
CA LEU A 2 25.23 -17.53 -2.66
C LEU A 2 24.39 -18.66 -2.04
N ARG A 3 25.01 -19.65 -1.36
CA ARG A 3 24.31 -20.78 -0.71
C ARG A 3 23.64 -20.42 0.62
N HIS A 4 24.06 -19.34 1.29
CA HIS A 4 23.44 -18.91 2.56
C HIS A 4 22.25 -17.98 2.33
N LEU A 5 22.23 -17.21 1.24
CA LEU A 5 21.08 -16.39 0.86
C LEU A 5 19.89 -17.22 0.32
N THR A 6 20.14 -18.35 -0.34
CA THR A 6 19.09 -19.27 -0.78
C THR A 6 18.37 -19.95 0.38
N ALA A 7 19.06 -20.22 1.50
CA ALA A 7 18.46 -20.85 2.67
C ALA A 7 17.52 -19.89 3.42
N THR A 8 17.90 -18.62 3.55
CA THR A 8 17.06 -17.60 4.22
C THR A 8 15.82 -17.24 3.40
N LEU A 9 15.90 -17.30 2.05
CA LEU A 9 14.76 -17.01 1.18
C LEU A 9 13.77 -18.20 1.08
N LEU A 10 14.24 -19.45 1.14
CA LEU A 10 13.36 -20.63 1.21
C LEU A 10 12.59 -20.73 2.54
N MET A 11 13.20 -20.28 3.64
CA MET A 11 12.56 -20.29 4.96
C MET A 11 11.47 -19.20 5.10
N ALA A 12 11.54 -18.13 4.31
CA ALA A 12 10.47 -17.14 4.19
C ALA A 12 9.29 -17.62 3.32
N LEU A 13 9.55 -18.50 2.34
CA LEU A 13 8.49 -19.06 1.48
C LEU A 13 7.70 -20.21 2.13
N SER A 14 8.28 -20.92 3.11
CA SER A 14 7.59 -22.05 3.77
C SER A 14 6.51 -21.63 4.77
N LEU A 15 6.44 -20.36 5.18
CA LEU A 15 5.37 -19.84 6.04
C LEU A 15 4.13 -19.32 5.28
N ALA A 16 4.19 -19.21 3.95
CA ALA A 16 3.08 -18.72 3.13
C ALA A 16 2.20 -19.84 2.52
N GLY A 17 2.54 -21.11 2.75
CA GLY A 17 1.94 -22.27 2.10
C GLY A 17 1.09 -23.15 3.01
N ALA A 18 0.15 -22.58 3.77
CA ALA A 18 -0.85 -23.37 4.51
C ALA A 18 -2.08 -22.53 4.90
N ALA A 19 -2.92 -22.16 3.93
CA ALA A 19 -4.31 -21.82 4.19
C ALA A 19 -5.14 -22.24 2.98
N GLY A 20 -5.89 -23.33 3.15
CA GLY A 20 -6.65 -24.00 2.12
C GLY A 20 -7.81 -23.15 1.58
N PHE A 21 -8.05 -23.32 0.28
CA PHE A 21 -9.31 -23.01 -0.38
C PHE A 21 -10.46 -23.77 0.30
N SER A 22 -11.51 -23.06 0.71
CA SER A 22 -12.86 -23.59 0.78
C SER A 22 -13.87 -22.42 0.71
N SER A 23 -14.77 -22.57 -0.25
CA SER A 23 -15.92 -21.72 -0.57
C SER A 23 -16.87 -21.48 0.60
N LEU A 24 -17.48 -20.29 0.70
CA LEU A 24 -18.94 -20.15 0.65
C LEU A 24 -19.38 -18.71 0.39
N ALA A 25 -20.37 -18.58 -0.49
CA ALA A 25 -21.13 -17.37 -0.74
C ALA A 25 -22.25 -17.17 0.30
N ALA A 26 -22.78 -15.93 0.31
CA ALA A 26 -24.10 -15.51 0.78
C ALA A 26 -24.34 -15.28 2.29
N ALA A 27 -24.64 -14.02 2.62
CA ALA A 27 -25.65 -13.54 3.58
C ALA A 27 -25.66 -12.01 3.46
N GLN A 28 -26.57 -11.32 2.78
CA GLN A 28 -28.03 -11.26 2.90
C GLN A 28 -28.52 -10.94 4.31
N SER A 29 -29.14 -9.76 4.40
CA SER A 29 -29.78 -9.13 5.54
C SER A 29 -30.99 -9.91 6.04
N SER A 30 -31.07 -10.09 7.36
CA SER A 30 -32.34 -10.15 8.07
C SER A 30 -32.10 -9.93 9.58
N GLY A 31 -32.83 -8.98 10.14
CA GLY A 31 -32.98 -8.88 11.59
C GLY A 31 -33.97 -9.94 12.07
N GLN A 32 -33.73 -10.50 13.25
CA GLN A 32 -34.79 -11.02 14.11
C GLN A 32 -34.42 -10.87 15.58
N VAL A 33 -35.37 -10.28 16.28
CA VAL A 33 -35.61 -10.27 17.72
C VAL A 33 -35.93 -11.70 18.18
N VAL A 34 -35.38 -12.15 19.32
CA VAL A 34 -36.00 -13.23 20.10
C VAL A 34 -35.80 -12.99 21.60
N ASP A 35 -36.91 -13.12 22.32
CA ASP A 35 -37.14 -12.98 23.74
C ASP A 35 -36.46 -14.03 24.65
N ALA A 36 -36.37 -13.67 25.93
CA ALA A 36 -35.83 -14.43 27.06
C ALA A 36 -36.85 -15.39 27.71
N THR A 37 -36.36 -16.44 28.40
CA THR A 37 -36.72 -16.96 29.77
C THR A 37 -36.17 -18.40 30.02
N PRO A 38 -36.18 -19.01 31.23
CA PRO A 38 -35.26 -18.75 32.36
C PRO A 38 -34.60 -20.01 33.02
N ALA A 39 -33.50 -19.76 33.78
CA ALA A 39 -32.95 -20.40 35.00
C ALA A 39 -32.94 -21.94 35.27
N ALA A 40 -31.77 -22.45 35.73
CA ALA A 40 -31.63 -23.32 36.92
C ALA A 40 -30.19 -23.35 37.54
N ALA A 41 -30.14 -23.17 38.87
CA ALA A 41 -29.06 -23.24 39.89
C ALA A 41 -28.19 -24.53 39.89
N SER A 42 -27.03 -24.71 40.55
CA SER A 42 -26.23 -24.09 41.65
C SER A 42 -24.83 -24.78 41.71
N ALA A 43 -23.74 -24.17 42.20
CA ALA A 43 -23.20 -24.32 43.58
C ALA A 43 -21.89 -23.48 43.76
N PRO A 44 -21.45 -23.16 45.00
CA PRO A 44 -20.73 -21.91 45.32
C PRO A 44 -19.21 -22.06 45.49
N ALA A 45 -18.46 -21.00 45.20
CA ALA A 45 -17.03 -20.87 45.53
C ALA A 45 -16.74 -19.59 46.33
N LYS A 46 -15.81 -19.73 47.29
CA LYS A 46 -15.47 -18.87 48.44
C LYS A 46 -15.33 -17.36 48.16
N ALA A 47 -15.85 -16.58 49.11
CA ALA A 47 -15.77 -15.13 49.18
C ALA A 47 -14.36 -14.61 49.53
N ALA A 48 -13.92 -13.60 48.78
CA ALA A 48 -12.84 -12.66 49.14
C ALA A 48 -13.49 -11.33 49.60
N PRO A 49 -12.81 -10.52 50.43
CA PRO A 49 -13.47 -9.49 51.24
C PRO A 49 -14.07 -8.36 50.39
N THR A 50 -15.33 -8.06 50.66
CA THR A 50 -16.11 -6.97 50.07
C THR A 50 -15.65 -5.62 50.62
N LEU A 51 -15.24 -4.73 49.73
CA LEU A 51 -15.28 -3.29 49.99
C LEU A 51 -16.76 -2.86 50.12
N PRO A 52 -17.12 -1.95 51.04
CA PRO A 52 -18.52 -1.55 51.22
C PRO A 52 -19.03 -0.84 49.96
N GLY A 53 -19.88 -1.53 49.21
CA GLY A 53 -20.67 -0.95 48.13
C GLY A 53 -21.82 -0.15 48.73
N THR A 54 -21.80 1.17 48.53
CA THR A 54 -23.00 1.99 48.69
C THR A 54 -23.97 1.68 47.56
N ALA A 55 -25.13 1.14 47.92
CA ALA A 55 -26.27 0.95 47.04
C ALA A 55 -26.63 2.27 46.35
N ALA A 56 -26.83 2.23 45.03
CA ALA A 56 -27.39 3.35 44.29
C ALA A 56 -28.89 3.44 44.60
N THR A 57 -29.24 4.32 45.53
CA THR A 57 -30.61 4.83 45.67
C THR A 57 -31.00 5.57 44.37
N PRO A 58 -32.24 5.41 43.85
CA PRO A 58 -32.70 6.26 42.76
C PRO A 58 -32.67 7.70 43.26
N ALA A 59 -31.91 8.56 42.57
CA ALA A 59 -31.92 9.99 42.86
C ALA A 59 -33.32 10.52 42.54
N THR A 60 -34.05 10.95 43.57
CA THR A 60 -35.21 11.82 43.42
C THR A 60 -34.72 13.13 42.79
N THR A 61 -35.18 13.41 41.58
CA THR A 61 -34.94 14.68 40.89
C THR A 61 -35.56 15.81 41.72
N PRO A 62 -34.79 16.79 42.26
CA PRO A 62 -35.39 18.02 42.73
C PRO A 62 -35.83 18.79 41.48
N ALA A 63 -37.12 19.05 41.37
CA ALA A 63 -37.64 20.03 40.42
C ALA A 63 -37.06 21.40 40.78
N GLY A 64 -36.01 21.82 40.09
CA GLY A 64 -35.33 23.10 40.30
C GLY A 64 -34.57 23.52 39.06
N ALA A 65 -35.08 24.56 38.39
CA ALA A 65 -34.59 25.20 37.18
C ALA A 65 -33.05 25.18 37.00
N GLY A 66 -32.57 24.38 36.04
CA GLY A 66 -31.19 24.39 35.56
C GLY A 66 -30.93 25.55 34.61
N GLY A 67 -30.97 26.78 35.13
CA GLY A 67 -30.40 27.96 34.47
C GLY A 67 -29.01 28.25 35.04
N ILE A 68 -28.08 28.73 34.20
CA ILE A 68 -26.80 29.27 34.67
C ILE A 68 -27.10 30.46 35.60
N GLN A 69 -26.95 30.28 36.91
CA GLN A 69 -27.08 31.34 37.91
C GLN A 69 -25.78 32.14 37.93
N SER A 70 -25.83 33.45 37.64
CA SER A 70 -24.66 34.32 37.82
C SER A 70 -24.28 34.38 39.30
N GLN A 71 -23.14 33.82 39.68
CA GLN A 71 -22.59 33.99 41.03
C GLN A 71 -21.87 35.34 41.17
N ASN A 72 -21.98 35.94 42.36
CA ASN A 72 -21.28 37.17 42.69
C ASN A 72 -19.79 36.87 42.85
N ILE A 73 -18.92 37.62 42.16
CA ILE A 73 -17.46 37.41 42.13
C ILE A 73 -16.84 37.42 43.54
N PHE A 74 -17.44 38.15 44.48
CA PHE A 74 -16.98 38.25 45.87
C PHE A 74 -17.40 37.07 46.76
N THR A 75 -18.27 36.18 46.26
CA THR A 75 -18.73 34.96 46.95
C THR A 75 -18.22 33.67 46.30
N VAL A 76 -17.48 33.78 45.20
CA VAL A 76 -16.78 32.64 44.60
C VAL A 76 -15.71 32.21 45.61
N LEU A 77 -15.94 31.06 46.27
CA LEU A 77 -14.90 30.40 47.08
C LEU A 77 -13.61 30.35 46.25
N PRO A 78 -12.42 30.46 46.87
CA PRO A 78 -11.16 30.39 46.13
C PRO A 78 -11.24 29.17 45.21
N ASP A 79 -11.00 29.41 43.91
CA ASP A 79 -11.21 28.44 42.83
C ASP A 79 -10.71 27.08 43.31
N ALA A 80 -11.39 25.97 42.99
CA ALA A 80 -11.01 24.67 43.52
C ALA A 80 -9.52 24.34 43.22
N SER A 81 -8.93 25.02 42.21
CA SER A 81 -7.50 25.10 41.90
C SER A 81 -6.58 25.66 43.00
N SER A 82 -7.12 26.30 44.03
CA SER A 82 -6.42 26.86 45.20
C SER A 82 -6.07 25.80 46.25
N ASP A 83 -6.70 24.63 46.22
CA ASP A 83 -6.24 23.47 46.98
C ASP A 83 -4.94 22.95 46.34
N PRO A 84 -3.79 22.96 47.06
CA PRO A 84 -2.53 22.45 46.55
C PRO A 84 -2.60 21.00 46.07
N LYS A 85 -3.56 20.21 46.58
CA LYS A 85 -3.81 18.82 46.19
C LYS A 85 -4.80 18.67 45.04
N TYR A 86 -5.43 19.74 44.56
CA TYR A 86 -6.48 19.70 43.53
C TYR A 86 -6.07 18.93 42.27
N MET A 87 -4.81 19.10 41.82
CA MET A 87 -4.25 18.41 40.66
C MET A 87 -4.03 16.92 40.90
N SER A 88 -3.91 16.49 42.16
CA SER A 88 -3.72 15.08 42.57
C SER A 88 -5.00 14.36 42.99
N GLN A 89 -6.13 15.07 43.12
CA GLN A 89 -7.41 14.47 43.48
C GLN A 89 -7.90 13.46 42.42
N THR A 90 -8.73 12.52 42.83
CA THR A 90 -9.51 11.65 41.93
C THR A 90 -10.69 12.43 41.32
N ASN A 91 -11.31 11.88 40.26
CA ASN A 91 -12.51 12.49 39.68
C ASN A 91 -13.67 12.57 40.69
N GLY A 92 -13.80 11.57 41.58
CA GLY A 92 -14.83 11.56 42.62
C GLY A 92 -14.61 12.59 43.73
N GLU A 93 -13.36 12.89 44.08
CA GLU A 93 -13.01 13.96 45.03
C GLU A 93 -13.25 15.34 44.42
N ARG A 94 -12.86 15.54 43.16
CA ARG A 94 -13.10 16.79 42.43
C ARG A 94 -14.58 17.10 42.25
N ALA A 95 -15.42 16.09 42.02
CA ALA A 95 -16.86 16.27 41.91
C ALA A 95 -17.49 16.84 43.19
N LYS A 96 -16.82 16.74 44.35
CA LYS A 96 -17.29 17.33 45.62
C LYS A 96 -16.91 18.80 45.76
N VAL A 97 -15.72 19.19 45.30
CA VAL A 97 -15.21 20.58 45.42
C VAL A 97 -15.58 21.45 44.22
N GLN A 98 -15.74 20.87 43.04
CA GLN A 98 -16.16 21.56 41.83
C GLN A 98 -17.01 20.62 40.94
N PRO A 99 -18.28 20.41 41.33
CA PRO A 99 -19.21 19.59 40.55
C PRO A 99 -19.28 20.06 39.09
N GLY A 100 -19.18 19.11 38.15
CA GLY A 100 -19.26 19.40 36.71
C GLY A 100 -17.94 19.80 36.03
N ASN A 101 -16.85 20.06 36.76
CA ASN A 101 -15.55 20.33 36.14
C ASN A 101 -14.85 19.03 35.70
N ASN A 102 -14.95 18.71 34.41
CA ASN A 102 -14.25 17.58 33.79
C ASN A 102 -12.91 17.97 33.13
N ALA A 103 -12.44 19.22 33.24
CA ALA A 103 -11.23 19.68 32.57
C ALA A 103 -9.96 18.87 32.95
N PRO A 104 -9.73 18.46 34.22
CA PRO A 104 -8.60 17.59 34.55
C PRO A 104 -8.69 16.20 33.92
N MET A 105 -9.90 15.65 33.83
CA MET A 105 -10.16 14.37 33.15
C MET A 105 -9.85 14.49 31.65
N TRP A 106 -10.31 15.56 30.99
CA TRP A 106 -9.99 15.80 29.58
C TRP A 106 -8.51 16.11 29.34
N ARG A 107 -7.82 16.76 30.29
CA ARG A 107 -6.35 16.91 30.24
C ARG A 107 -5.65 15.56 30.30
N ALA A 108 -6.07 14.67 31.19
CA ALA A 108 -5.53 13.30 31.27
C ALA A 108 -5.81 12.51 29.99
N VAL A 109 -7.05 12.54 29.48
CA VAL A 109 -7.41 11.92 28.20
C VAL A 109 -6.56 12.48 27.06
N GLY A 110 -6.40 13.80 26.98
CA GLY A 110 -5.56 14.46 25.97
C GLY A 110 -4.06 14.17 26.10
N ALA A 111 -3.60 13.81 27.30
CA ALA A 111 -2.25 13.33 27.56
C ALA A 111 -2.05 11.84 27.18
N GLY A 112 -3.11 11.15 26.73
CA GLY A 112 -3.05 9.75 26.31
C GLY A 112 -3.24 8.75 27.45
N VAL A 113 -3.85 9.16 28.57
CA VAL A 113 -4.13 8.24 29.69
C VAL A 113 -5.12 7.16 29.25
N THR A 114 -4.74 5.91 29.49
CA THR A 114 -5.56 4.70 29.23
C THR A 114 -6.57 4.49 30.35
N GLY A 115 -7.85 4.43 29.99
CA GLY A 115 -8.94 4.01 30.87
C GLY A 115 -8.97 2.49 31.05
N TYR A 116 -9.76 2.04 32.01
CA TYR A 116 -10.01 0.61 32.19
C TYR A 116 -10.86 0.05 31.04
N SER A 117 -10.47 -1.11 30.53
CA SER A 117 -11.27 -1.94 29.62
C SER A 117 -11.20 -3.39 30.08
N SER A 118 -12.31 -4.12 29.94
CA SER A 118 -12.37 -5.56 30.24
C SER A 118 -11.78 -6.43 29.12
N LEU A 119 -11.44 -5.83 27.97
CA LEU A 119 -10.86 -6.56 26.85
C LEU A 119 -9.38 -6.88 27.13
N PRO A 120 -8.92 -8.12 26.82
CA PRO A 120 -7.51 -8.45 26.94
C PRO A 120 -6.64 -7.53 26.09
N ALA A 121 -5.54 -7.01 26.64
CA ALA A 121 -4.62 -6.11 25.92
C ALA A 121 -4.01 -6.75 24.66
N ARG A 122 -3.90 -8.09 24.62
CA ARG A 122 -3.47 -8.85 23.43
C ARG A 122 -4.46 -8.80 22.26
N GLU A 123 -5.75 -8.58 22.55
CA GLU A 123 -6.85 -8.54 21.58
C GLU A 123 -7.22 -7.09 21.24
N ALA A 124 -7.17 -6.20 22.23
CA ALA A 124 -7.53 -4.80 22.07
C ALA A 124 -6.58 -3.90 22.89
N PRO A 125 -5.33 -3.70 22.43
CA PRO A 125 -4.29 -2.98 23.18
C PRO A 125 -4.64 -1.53 23.49
N GLU A 126 -5.50 -0.92 22.67
CA GLU A 126 -5.92 0.47 22.81
C GLU A 126 -7.39 0.60 23.25
N ALA A 127 -8.04 -0.45 23.76
CA ALA A 127 -9.47 -0.39 24.12
C ALA A 127 -9.80 0.65 25.20
N GLY A 128 -8.85 0.97 26.06
CA GLY A 128 -8.97 2.03 27.06
C GLY A 128 -8.56 3.43 26.56
N ASN A 129 -8.08 3.56 25.31
CA ASN A 129 -7.46 4.79 24.82
C ASN A 129 -8.45 5.59 23.98
N LEU A 130 -9.04 6.64 24.55
CA LEU A 130 -9.95 7.52 23.81
C LEU A 130 -9.19 8.43 22.83
N ILE A 131 -8.21 9.19 23.33
CA ILE A 131 -7.34 10.05 22.51
C ILE A 131 -5.92 9.48 22.58
N GLN A 132 -5.29 9.28 21.42
CA GLN A 132 -3.89 8.85 21.37
C GLN A 132 -2.97 9.95 21.91
N ALA A 133 -1.87 9.53 22.53
CA ALA A 133 -0.85 10.43 23.04
C ALA A 133 -0.38 11.44 21.99
N GLN A 134 0.17 12.55 22.49
CA GLN A 134 0.75 13.56 21.63
C GLN A 134 2.05 13.04 21.01
N VAL A 135 2.18 13.20 19.69
CA VAL A 135 3.36 12.84 18.92
C VAL A 135 3.67 13.95 17.93
N GLN A 136 4.88 13.93 17.38
CA GLN A 136 5.30 14.82 16.32
C GLN A 136 5.91 13.98 15.20
N TYR A 137 5.15 13.79 14.12
CA TYR A 137 5.66 13.17 12.91
C TYR A 137 6.39 14.22 12.05
N PRO A 138 7.29 13.80 11.15
CA PRO A 138 7.93 14.74 10.22
C PRO A 138 6.89 15.56 9.45
N GLY A 139 6.96 16.89 9.55
CA GLY A 139 6.03 17.80 8.89
C GLY A 139 4.72 18.10 9.64
N SER A 140 4.53 17.57 10.86
CA SER A 140 3.41 17.94 11.73
C SER A 140 3.85 18.72 12.98
N ARG A 141 2.89 19.41 13.60
CA ARG A 141 3.07 20.00 14.94
C ARG A 141 2.94 18.92 16.01
N LEU A 142 3.43 19.19 17.22
CA LEU A 142 3.13 18.35 18.39
C LEU A 142 1.62 18.37 18.67
N THR A 143 0.96 17.23 18.48
CA THR A 143 -0.50 17.09 18.61
C THR A 143 -0.88 15.61 18.76
N SER A 144 -2.17 15.28 18.92
CA SER A 144 -2.58 13.87 19.04
C SER A 144 -2.17 13.08 17.78
N ALA A 145 -1.81 11.80 17.94
CA ALA A 145 -1.26 10.99 16.84
C ALA A 145 -2.13 10.96 15.58
N GLY A 146 -3.46 10.86 15.72
CA GLY A 146 -4.38 10.93 14.59
C GLY A 146 -4.34 12.28 13.85
N GLU A 147 -4.25 13.40 14.57
CA GLU A 147 -4.14 14.73 13.96
C GLU A 147 -2.75 14.95 13.35
N ALA A 148 -1.69 14.47 14.00
CA ALA A 148 -0.33 14.51 13.48
C ALA A 148 -0.25 13.77 12.14
N TRP A 149 -0.81 12.55 12.07
CA TRP A 149 -0.91 11.78 10.82
C TRP A 149 -1.71 12.52 9.76
N ARG A 150 -2.87 13.10 10.12
CA ARG A 150 -3.72 13.86 9.19
C ARG A 150 -2.97 15.04 8.59
N GLN A 151 -2.17 15.75 9.39
CA GLN A 151 -1.34 16.86 8.91
C GLN A 151 -0.27 16.39 7.93
N VAL A 152 0.47 15.32 8.24
CA VAL A 152 1.45 14.77 7.30
C VAL A 152 0.78 14.32 6.00
N ARG A 153 -0.33 13.57 6.09
CA ARG A 153 -1.08 13.10 4.93
C ARG A 153 -1.60 14.26 4.06
N ASN A 154 -2.30 15.21 4.66
CA ASN A 154 -3.05 16.22 3.90
C ASN A 154 -2.23 17.45 3.53
N ASN A 155 -1.22 17.81 4.32
CA ASN A 155 -0.39 18.99 4.05
C ASN A 155 0.90 18.65 3.32
N TRP A 156 1.34 17.39 3.38
CA TRP A 156 2.58 16.95 2.73
C TRP A 156 2.35 15.87 1.66
N ILE A 157 1.93 14.67 2.05
CA ILE A 157 1.92 13.52 1.13
C ILE A 157 1.00 13.76 -0.06
N ILE A 158 -0.25 14.14 0.19
CA ILE A 158 -1.25 14.36 -0.87
C ILE A 158 -0.87 15.52 -1.81
N PRO A 159 -0.60 16.75 -1.31
CA PRO A 159 -0.35 17.88 -2.21
C PRO A 159 0.96 17.71 -2.96
N TYR A 160 2.09 17.44 -2.30
CA TYR A 160 3.37 17.33 -2.99
C TYR A 160 3.46 16.06 -3.85
N GLY A 161 2.88 14.96 -3.38
CA GLY A 161 2.79 13.73 -4.17
C GLY A 161 1.92 13.89 -5.41
N GLY A 162 0.75 14.51 -5.27
CA GLY A 162 -0.14 14.83 -6.38
C GLY A 162 0.51 15.80 -7.38
N SER A 163 1.16 16.86 -6.88
CA SER A 163 1.92 17.79 -7.72
C SER A 163 3.06 17.10 -8.46
N LEU A 164 3.86 16.26 -7.80
CA LEU A 164 4.93 15.50 -8.44
C LEU A 164 4.38 14.60 -9.55
N PHE A 165 3.30 13.88 -9.29
CA PHE A 165 2.68 13.01 -10.28
C PHE A 165 2.19 13.80 -11.50
N LEU A 166 1.53 14.94 -11.29
CA LEU A 166 1.11 15.83 -12.38
C LEU A 166 2.29 16.42 -13.16
N ILE A 167 3.37 16.80 -12.47
CA ILE A 167 4.60 17.29 -13.11
C ILE A 167 5.20 16.21 -14.00
N VAL A 168 5.24 14.95 -13.55
CA VAL A 168 5.74 13.82 -14.36
C VAL A 168 4.86 13.60 -15.59
N LEU A 169 3.54 13.60 -15.43
CA LEU A 169 2.61 13.49 -16.56
C LEU A 169 2.80 14.63 -17.57
N LEU A 170 2.95 15.86 -17.08
CA LEU A 170 3.19 17.04 -17.92
C LEU A 170 4.55 16.93 -18.63
N ALA A 171 5.60 16.49 -17.93
CA ALA A 171 6.93 16.30 -18.51
C ALA A 171 6.91 15.25 -19.62
N ILE A 172 6.20 14.13 -19.42
CA ILE A 172 5.99 13.11 -20.45
C ILE A 172 5.24 13.69 -21.65
N ALA A 173 4.17 14.46 -21.41
CA ALA A 173 3.39 15.08 -22.47
C ALA A 173 4.25 16.07 -23.28
N ILE A 174 4.97 16.98 -22.62
CA ILE A 174 5.88 17.93 -23.27
C ILE A 174 6.93 17.18 -24.09
N PHE A 175 7.56 16.15 -23.51
CA PHE A 175 8.58 15.37 -24.21
C PHE A 175 8.00 14.68 -25.46
N TYR A 176 6.83 14.05 -25.34
CA TYR A 176 6.16 13.40 -26.48
C TYR A 176 5.83 14.40 -27.60
N PHE A 177 5.28 15.57 -27.28
CA PHE A 177 4.95 16.57 -28.30
C PHE A 177 6.18 17.28 -28.88
N ALA A 178 7.28 17.37 -28.13
CA ALA A 178 8.52 18.01 -28.58
C ALA A 178 9.42 17.08 -29.42
N LYS A 179 9.56 15.81 -29.01
CA LYS A 179 10.48 14.83 -29.63
C LYS A 179 9.77 13.71 -30.39
N GLY A 180 8.53 13.38 -30.06
CA GLY A 180 7.84 12.21 -30.58
C GLY A 180 8.33 10.89 -29.98
N ALA A 181 8.02 9.79 -30.65
CA ALA A 181 8.47 8.46 -30.24
C ALA A 181 9.93 8.23 -30.61
N ILE A 182 10.69 7.66 -29.68
CA ILE A 182 12.11 7.29 -29.82
C ILE A 182 12.21 6.03 -30.71
N GLY A 183 13.26 5.98 -31.54
CA GLY A 183 13.56 4.86 -32.42
C GLY A 183 13.09 5.07 -33.86
N HIS A 184 13.80 4.44 -34.79
CA HIS A 184 13.41 4.48 -36.21
C HIS A 184 12.09 3.71 -36.43
N SER A 185 11.30 4.13 -37.42
CA SER A 185 10.03 3.49 -37.76
C SER A 185 10.30 2.09 -38.32
N ASP A 186 10.02 1.08 -37.50
CA ASP A 186 9.95 -0.35 -37.79
C ASP A 186 11.13 -0.93 -38.61
N SER A 187 11.92 -1.77 -37.93
CA SER A 187 12.57 -2.90 -38.57
C SER A 187 11.54 -3.60 -39.47
N GLN A 188 11.76 -3.59 -40.77
CA GLN A 188 10.86 -4.07 -41.82
C GLN A 188 10.07 -5.31 -41.38
N GLU A 189 8.74 -5.31 -41.60
CA GLU A 189 7.86 -6.41 -41.18
C GLU A 189 8.23 -7.79 -41.77
N GLY A 190 9.14 -7.82 -42.75
CA GLY A 190 9.76 -9.01 -43.36
C GLY A 190 11.18 -9.39 -42.88
N GLY A 191 11.75 -8.70 -41.89
CA GLY A 191 13.08 -9.00 -41.33
C GLY A 191 13.10 -10.19 -40.36
N ARG A 192 14.28 -10.79 -40.16
CA ARG A 192 14.50 -11.86 -39.17
C ARG A 192 14.17 -11.34 -37.76
N ARG A 193 13.44 -12.14 -36.97
CA ARG A 193 12.94 -11.75 -35.64
C ARG A 193 13.69 -12.47 -34.53
N ILE A 194 13.98 -11.76 -33.45
CA ILE A 194 14.63 -12.27 -32.24
C ILE A 194 13.60 -12.30 -31.11
N GLU A 195 13.54 -13.42 -30.39
CA GLU A 195 12.71 -13.53 -29.18
C GLU A 195 13.36 -12.78 -28.02
N ARG A 196 12.88 -11.55 -27.77
CA ARG A 196 13.26 -10.75 -26.62
C ARG A 196 12.63 -11.27 -25.33
N PHE A 197 11.36 -11.68 -25.36
CA PHE A 197 10.63 -12.13 -24.17
C PHE A 197 9.92 -13.46 -24.40
N THR A 198 10.25 -14.44 -23.56
CA THR A 198 9.60 -15.76 -23.56
C THR A 198 8.12 -15.65 -23.16
N PRO A 199 7.27 -16.64 -23.49
CA PRO A 199 5.87 -16.65 -23.05
C PRO A 199 5.72 -16.49 -21.54
N PHE A 200 6.56 -17.16 -20.74
CA PHE A 200 6.53 -17.05 -19.28
C PHE A 200 6.89 -15.64 -18.78
N GLU A 201 7.97 -15.04 -19.31
CA GLU A 201 8.38 -13.67 -18.99
C GLU A 201 7.24 -12.67 -19.27
N ARG A 202 6.53 -12.84 -20.41
CA ARG A 202 5.37 -12.01 -20.76
C ARG A 202 4.19 -12.22 -19.82
N SER A 203 3.82 -13.46 -19.52
CA SER A 203 2.71 -13.77 -18.61
C SER A 203 2.95 -13.21 -17.21
N ALA A 204 4.17 -13.35 -16.68
CA ALA A 204 4.56 -12.77 -15.39
C ALA A 204 4.44 -11.24 -15.40
N HIS A 205 4.94 -10.59 -16.45
CA HIS A 205 4.82 -9.15 -16.62
C HIS A 205 3.36 -8.68 -16.69
N TRP A 206 2.53 -9.30 -17.54
CA TRP A 206 1.14 -8.89 -17.73
C TRP A 206 0.28 -9.09 -16.47
N LEU A 207 0.49 -10.19 -15.73
CA LEU A 207 -0.18 -10.40 -14.45
C LEU A 207 0.16 -9.27 -13.46
N ASN A 208 1.45 -8.97 -13.30
CA ASN A 208 1.92 -7.92 -12.40
C ASN A 208 1.44 -6.53 -12.85
N ALA A 209 1.46 -6.24 -14.15
CA ALA A 209 1.01 -4.97 -14.72
C ALA A 209 -0.49 -4.75 -14.52
N ILE A 210 -1.33 -5.77 -14.73
CA ILE A 210 -2.78 -5.68 -14.49
C ILE A 210 -3.07 -5.44 -13.00
N ALA A 211 -2.40 -6.17 -12.11
CA ALA A 211 -2.55 -5.98 -10.67
C ALA A 211 -2.11 -4.56 -10.25
N PHE A 212 -0.98 -4.08 -10.78
CA PHE A 212 -0.51 -2.71 -10.55
C PHE A 212 -1.51 -1.67 -11.04
N CYS A 213 -2.09 -1.81 -12.23
CA CYS A 213 -3.08 -0.86 -12.74
C CYS A 213 -4.33 -0.79 -11.84
N ILE A 214 -4.83 -1.93 -11.37
CA ILE A 214 -5.96 -1.97 -10.42
C ILE A 214 -5.59 -1.22 -9.13
N LEU A 215 -4.40 -1.49 -8.58
CA LEU A 215 -3.91 -0.86 -7.35
C LEU A 215 -3.68 0.65 -7.51
N ALA A 216 -3.06 1.09 -8.60
CA ALA A 216 -2.77 2.49 -8.86
C ALA A 216 -4.05 3.30 -9.05
N ILE A 217 -5.00 2.80 -9.84
CA ILE A 217 -6.29 3.49 -10.07
C ILE A 217 -7.09 3.58 -8.78
N SER A 218 -7.26 2.46 -8.07
CA SER A 218 -7.98 2.45 -6.79
C SER A 218 -7.29 3.32 -5.73
N GLY A 219 -5.96 3.28 -5.63
CA GLY A 219 -5.16 4.11 -4.74
C GLY A 219 -5.33 5.61 -5.02
N LEU A 220 -5.28 6.03 -6.29
CA LEU A 220 -5.53 7.41 -6.70
C LEU A 220 -6.93 7.88 -6.29
N VAL A 221 -7.95 7.05 -6.50
CA VAL A 221 -9.33 7.40 -6.09
C VAL A 221 -9.46 7.46 -4.57
N MET A 222 -8.83 6.57 -3.82
CA MET A 222 -8.85 6.63 -2.35
C MET A 222 -8.10 7.85 -1.81
N ALA A 223 -6.99 8.24 -2.44
CA ALA A 223 -6.20 9.39 -2.02
C ALA A 223 -6.88 10.74 -2.37
N PHE A 224 -7.40 10.86 -3.59
CA PHE A 224 -7.83 12.14 -4.15
C PHE A 224 -9.34 12.24 -4.43
N GLY A 225 -10.06 11.12 -4.47
CA GLY A 225 -11.46 11.05 -4.90
C GLY A 225 -12.41 11.91 -4.07
N LYS A 226 -12.14 12.07 -2.76
CA LYS A 226 -12.93 12.97 -1.92
C LYS A 226 -12.87 14.44 -2.37
N PHE A 227 -11.76 14.88 -2.96
CA PHE A 227 -11.53 16.27 -3.35
C PHE A 227 -12.04 16.58 -4.75
N PHE A 228 -12.01 15.61 -5.67
CA PHE A 228 -12.34 15.84 -7.08
C PHE A 228 -13.58 15.08 -7.56
N LEU A 229 -13.75 13.83 -7.13
CA LEU A 229 -14.86 12.99 -7.61
C LEU A 229 -16.12 13.22 -6.77
N ALA A 230 -15.99 13.21 -5.44
CA ALA A 230 -17.15 13.35 -4.54
C ALA A 230 -17.95 14.65 -4.71
N PRO A 231 -17.33 15.84 -4.96
CA PRO A 231 -18.10 17.05 -5.22
C PRO A 231 -18.90 17.01 -6.53
N VAL A 232 -18.47 16.20 -7.51
CA VAL A 232 -19.11 16.10 -8.83
C VAL A 232 -20.18 15.01 -8.85
N SER A 233 -19.92 13.85 -8.23
CA SER A 233 -20.83 12.69 -8.26
C SER A 233 -21.77 12.58 -7.06
N GLY A 234 -21.52 13.34 -5.99
CA GLY A 234 -22.27 13.26 -4.74
C GLY A 234 -21.86 12.07 -3.86
N GLY A 235 -22.20 12.16 -2.57
CA GLY A 235 -21.71 11.23 -1.54
C GLY A 235 -22.15 9.77 -1.73
N LEU A 236 -23.38 9.53 -2.24
CA LEU A 236 -23.90 8.18 -2.45
C LEU A 236 -23.15 7.44 -3.55
N LEU A 237 -23.01 8.04 -4.73
CA LEU A 237 -22.31 7.43 -5.87
C LEU A 237 -20.82 7.26 -5.56
N PHE A 238 -20.19 8.29 -4.99
CA PHE A 238 -18.79 8.19 -4.59
C PHE A 238 -18.58 7.12 -3.52
N GLY A 239 -19.49 6.98 -2.56
CA GLY A 239 -19.43 5.96 -1.51
C GLY A 239 -19.39 4.54 -2.07
N TRP A 240 -20.31 4.20 -2.99
CA TRP A 240 -20.32 2.90 -3.66
C TRP A 240 -19.08 2.68 -4.53
N PHE A 241 -18.66 3.70 -5.29
CA PHE A 241 -17.47 3.61 -6.13
C PHE A 241 -16.19 3.38 -5.32
N ALA A 242 -16.00 4.15 -4.24
CA ALA A 242 -14.86 3.99 -3.33
C ALA A 242 -14.90 2.64 -2.60
N TYR A 243 -16.09 2.15 -2.23
CA TYR A 243 -16.24 0.81 -1.65
C TYR A 243 -15.76 -0.28 -2.61
N VAL A 244 -16.21 -0.26 -3.86
CA VAL A 244 -15.77 -1.25 -4.88
C VAL A 244 -14.25 -1.18 -5.09
N LEU A 245 -13.72 0.03 -5.27
CA LEU A 245 -12.28 0.20 -5.52
C LEU A 245 -11.41 -0.20 -4.33
N LYS A 246 -11.83 0.09 -3.09
CA LYS A 246 -11.13 -0.36 -1.89
C LYS A 246 -11.06 -1.90 -1.84
N ASN A 247 -12.16 -2.59 -2.11
CA ASN A 247 -12.17 -4.06 -2.13
C ASN A 247 -11.31 -4.62 -3.27
N ALA A 248 -11.36 -4.00 -4.45
CA ALA A 248 -10.49 -4.37 -5.56
C ALA A 248 -9.01 -4.16 -5.22
N HIS A 249 -8.67 -3.09 -4.49
CA HIS A 249 -7.32 -2.81 -4.02
C HIS A 249 -6.83 -3.90 -3.07
N ASN A 250 -7.61 -4.22 -2.04
CA ASN A 250 -7.28 -5.23 -1.04
C ASN A 250 -7.14 -6.64 -1.65
N PHE A 251 -7.90 -6.95 -2.70
CA PHE A 251 -7.77 -8.24 -3.40
C PHE A 251 -6.57 -8.26 -4.36
N ALA A 252 -6.34 -7.17 -5.10
CA ALA A 252 -5.23 -7.07 -6.03
C ALA A 252 -3.87 -6.98 -5.30
N GLY A 253 -3.83 -6.49 -4.06
CA GLY A 253 -2.61 -6.33 -3.26
C GLY A 253 -1.81 -7.62 -3.09
N PRO A 254 -2.40 -8.70 -2.54
CA PRO A 254 -1.73 -9.99 -2.43
C PRO A 254 -1.33 -10.60 -3.79
N VAL A 255 -2.15 -10.43 -4.83
CA VAL A 255 -1.82 -10.88 -6.20
C VAL A 255 -0.59 -10.13 -6.73
N PHE A 256 -0.53 -8.82 -6.51
CA PHE A 256 0.63 -8.00 -6.83
C PHE A 256 1.85 -8.43 -6.04
N ALA A 257 1.74 -8.69 -4.73
CA ALA A 257 2.85 -9.16 -3.91
C ALA A 257 3.49 -10.45 -4.44
N VAL A 258 2.67 -11.46 -4.77
CA VAL A 258 3.16 -12.73 -5.31
C VAL A 258 3.73 -12.54 -6.73
N SER A 259 3.03 -11.83 -7.60
CA SER A 259 3.50 -11.60 -8.98
C SER A 259 4.76 -10.74 -9.04
N LEU A 260 4.95 -9.80 -8.12
CA LEU A 260 6.17 -9.00 -7.99
C LEU A 260 7.39 -9.87 -7.67
N VAL A 261 7.25 -10.86 -6.78
CA VAL A 261 8.32 -11.84 -6.50
C VAL A 261 8.64 -12.65 -7.75
N VAL A 262 7.61 -13.11 -8.49
CA VAL A 262 7.80 -13.84 -9.74
C VAL A 262 8.54 -12.99 -10.76
N VAL A 263 8.13 -11.73 -10.97
CA VAL A 263 8.78 -10.77 -11.87
C VAL A 263 10.23 -10.53 -11.43
N PHE A 264 10.48 -10.29 -10.14
CA PHE A 264 11.82 -10.06 -9.62
C PHE A 264 12.75 -11.23 -9.95
N VAL A 265 12.37 -12.46 -9.58
CA VAL A 265 13.18 -13.65 -9.83
C VAL A 265 13.37 -13.91 -11.34
N THR A 266 12.33 -13.70 -12.13
CA THR A 266 12.35 -13.93 -13.59
C THR A 266 13.35 -13.03 -14.30
N PHE A 267 13.44 -11.75 -13.90
CA PHE A 267 14.26 -10.75 -14.59
C PHE A 267 15.57 -10.41 -13.87
N LEU A 268 15.82 -10.97 -12.67
CA LEU A 268 17.00 -10.66 -11.85
C LEU A 268 18.33 -10.84 -12.58
N ARG A 269 18.48 -11.95 -13.30
CA ARG A 269 19.75 -12.29 -13.98
C ARG A 269 20.15 -11.21 -14.99
N ASP A 270 19.21 -10.71 -15.76
CA ASP A 270 19.48 -9.77 -16.85
C ASP A 270 19.54 -8.31 -16.37
N ASN A 271 19.15 -8.05 -15.12
CA ASN A 271 19.16 -6.72 -14.51
C ASN A 271 20.38 -6.47 -13.61
N TRP A 272 21.33 -7.42 -13.56
CA TRP A 272 22.59 -7.16 -12.88
C TRP A 272 23.37 -6.02 -13.56
N PRO A 273 24.09 -5.17 -12.82
CA PRO A 273 24.97 -4.18 -13.43
C PRO A 273 25.98 -4.84 -14.37
N GLN A 274 26.10 -4.32 -15.59
CA GLN A 274 26.90 -4.85 -16.67
C GLN A 274 27.71 -3.74 -17.36
N ARG A 275 28.60 -4.17 -18.26
CA ARG A 275 29.40 -3.27 -19.10
C ARG A 275 28.48 -2.36 -19.92
N GLY A 276 28.84 -1.08 -20.01
CA GLY A 276 28.06 -0.06 -20.71
C GLY A 276 27.07 0.69 -19.82
N ASP A 277 26.64 0.14 -18.68
CA ASP A 277 25.60 0.79 -17.87
C ASP A 277 26.02 2.19 -17.37
N LEU A 278 27.25 2.33 -16.88
CA LEU A 278 27.75 3.63 -16.42
C LEU A 278 27.86 4.63 -17.58
N GLN A 279 28.31 4.19 -18.75
CA GLN A 279 28.38 5.04 -19.93
C GLN A 279 26.99 5.46 -20.42
N TRP A 280 26.02 4.54 -20.34
CA TRP A 280 24.62 4.81 -20.66
C TRP A 280 24.05 5.89 -19.73
N LEU A 281 24.32 5.78 -18.42
CA LEU A 281 23.90 6.78 -17.42
C LEU A 281 24.56 8.14 -17.65
N LEU A 282 25.87 8.18 -17.90
CA LEU A 282 26.60 9.42 -18.17
C LEU A 282 26.11 10.13 -19.43
N LYS A 283 25.65 9.37 -20.43
CA LYS A 283 25.04 9.89 -21.66
C LYS A 283 23.52 10.13 -21.55
N GLY A 284 22.93 9.93 -20.38
CA GLY A 284 21.49 10.11 -20.15
C GLY A 284 20.61 9.27 -21.09
N GLY A 285 21.07 8.06 -21.44
CA GLY A 285 20.35 7.16 -22.34
C GLY A 285 20.18 7.65 -23.77
N GLY A 286 20.90 8.68 -24.21
CA GLY A 286 20.80 9.19 -25.57
C GLY A 286 19.56 10.04 -25.84
N MET A 287 18.75 10.34 -24.81
CA MET A 287 17.50 11.09 -24.97
C MET A 287 17.70 12.46 -25.62
N ILE A 288 18.85 13.10 -25.38
CA ILE A 288 19.21 14.40 -25.97
C ILE A 288 19.86 14.22 -27.34
N SER A 289 20.88 13.37 -27.46
CA SER A 289 21.66 13.16 -28.69
C SER A 289 20.89 12.46 -29.83
N GLY A 290 19.82 11.73 -29.51
CA GLY A 290 19.04 10.95 -30.49
C GLY A 290 19.60 9.56 -30.78
N GLU A 291 20.88 9.32 -30.46
CA GLU A 291 21.52 8.00 -30.53
C GLU A 291 21.58 7.35 -29.14
N GLU A 292 20.99 6.16 -29.00
CA GLU A 292 21.04 5.38 -27.77
C GLU A 292 22.44 4.77 -27.56
N PRO A 293 23.03 4.91 -26.36
CA PRO A 293 24.30 4.25 -26.05
C PRO A 293 24.16 2.72 -26.10
N PRO A 294 25.19 2.00 -26.58
CA PRO A 294 25.19 0.54 -26.63
C PRO A 294 24.83 -0.07 -25.27
N SER A 295 23.87 -1.00 -25.26
CA SER A 295 23.29 -1.54 -24.03
C SER A 295 23.08 -3.06 -24.09
N ASN A 296 22.97 -3.69 -22.92
CA ASN A 296 22.67 -5.12 -22.78
C ASN A 296 21.17 -5.37 -23.02
N ARG A 297 20.68 -6.60 -22.78
CA ARG A 297 19.25 -6.96 -22.96
C ARG A 297 18.31 -5.95 -22.28
N PHE A 298 18.73 -5.45 -21.12
CA PHE A 298 18.15 -4.27 -20.47
C PHE A 298 19.20 -3.17 -20.37
N ASN A 299 18.80 -1.94 -20.65
CA ASN A 299 19.64 -0.76 -20.49
C ASN A 299 19.69 -0.29 -19.03
N ALA A 300 20.56 0.68 -18.71
CA ALA A 300 20.72 1.12 -17.32
C ALA A 300 19.47 1.79 -16.74
N GLY A 301 18.66 2.46 -17.56
CA GLY A 301 17.36 3.01 -17.15
C GLY A 301 16.36 1.93 -16.74
N GLU A 302 16.22 0.87 -17.55
CA GLU A 302 15.40 -0.30 -17.22
C GLU A 302 15.88 -0.98 -15.93
N LYS A 303 17.20 -1.07 -15.71
CA LYS A 303 17.78 -1.61 -14.47
C LYS A 303 17.48 -0.72 -13.26
N LEU A 304 17.49 0.60 -13.40
CA LEU A 304 17.06 1.51 -12.32
C LEU A 304 15.58 1.31 -11.96
N VAL A 305 14.71 1.10 -12.95
CA VAL A 305 13.30 0.76 -12.71
C VAL A 305 13.18 -0.60 -12.00
N PHE A 306 13.98 -1.59 -12.37
CA PHE A 306 14.00 -2.89 -11.70
C PHE A 306 14.45 -2.78 -10.22
N TRP A 307 15.59 -2.16 -9.95
CA TRP A 307 16.10 -2.09 -8.57
C TRP A 307 15.34 -1.08 -7.70
N GLY A 308 15.07 0.11 -8.23
CA GLY A 308 14.36 1.17 -7.48
C GLY A 308 12.85 0.96 -7.44
N GLY A 309 12.23 0.73 -8.60
CA GLY A 309 10.79 0.59 -8.73
C GLY A 309 10.28 -0.77 -8.26
N VAL A 310 10.76 -1.86 -8.88
CA VAL A 310 10.28 -3.22 -8.61
C VAL A 310 10.71 -3.68 -7.21
N LEU A 311 12.01 -3.58 -6.87
CA LEU A 311 12.49 -4.06 -5.58
C LEU A 311 12.22 -3.08 -4.43
N VAL A 312 12.84 -1.89 -4.43
CA VAL A 312 12.80 -1.00 -3.26
C VAL A 312 11.38 -0.48 -3.01
N LEU A 313 10.77 0.20 -3.97
CA LEU A 313 9.42 0.75 -3.81
C LEU A 313 8.38 -0.37 -3.71
N GLY A 314 8.50 -1.42 -4.52
CA GLY A 314 7.60 -2.56 -4.47
C GLY A 314 7.57 -3.26 -3.11
N VAL A 315 8.74 -3.51 -2.48
CA VAL A 315 8.80 -4.09 -1.13
C VAL A 315 8.16 -3.16 -0.10
N VAL A 316 8.42 -1.86 -0.15
CA VAL A 316 7.83 -0.91 0.82
C VAL A 316 6.32 -0.86 0.69
N VAL A 317 5.78 -0.77 -0.55
CA VAL A 317 4.33 -0.75 -0.81
C VAL A 317 3.67 -2.06 -0.37
N VAL A 318 4.25 -3.21 -0.71
CA VAL A 318 3.71 -4.52 -0.33
C VAL A 318 3.75 -4.71 1.18
N ALA A 319 4.89 -4.48 1.82
CA ALA A 319 5.04 -4.67 3.27
C ALA A 319 4.07 -3.77 4.06
N SER A 320 4.01 -2.49 3.71
CA SER A 320 3.08 -1.55 4.36
C SER A 320 1.61 -1.87 4.06
N GLY A 321 1.29 -2.33 2.84
CA GLY A 321 -0.07 -2.74 2.46
C GLY A 321 -0.54 -3.98 3.22
N LEU A 322 0.31 -5.01 3.36
CA LEU A 322 0.00 -6.21 4.13
C LEU A 322 -0.19 -5.90 5.63
N VAL A 323 0.55 -4.93 6.17
CA VAL A 323 0.32 -4.42 7.54
C VAL A 323 -1.04 -3.74 7.64
N MET A 324 -1.41 -2.89 6.67
CA MET A 324 -2.71 -2.21 6.67
C MET A 324 -3.89 -3.19 6.51
N ASP A 325 -3.69 -4.30 5.79
CA ASP A 325 -4.68 -5.38 5.66
C ASP A 325 -4.65 -6.39 6.83
N MET A 326 -3.81 -6.15 7.85
CA MET A 326 -3.66 -7.00 9.03
C MET A 326 -3.23 -8.45 8.73
N LEU A 327 -2.47 -8.66 7.65
CA LEU A 327 -2.06 -9.98 7.17
C LEU A 327 -0.70 -10.45 7.69
N VAL A 328 0.03 -9.58 8.39
CA VAL A 328 1.36 -9.92 8.95
C VAL A 328 1.19 -10.51 10.37
N PRO A 329 1.57 -11.78 10.59
CA PRO A 329 1.45 -12.40 11.91
C PRO A 329 2.47 -11.82 12.89
N GLY A 330 2.11 -11.76 14.18
CA GLY A 330 3.02 -11.34 15.25
C GLY A 330 3.20 -9.83 15.41
N ILE A 331 2.48 -9.00 14.64
CA ILE A 331 2.46 -7.54 14.80
C ILE A 331 1.30 -7.12 15.68
N LEU A 332 1.54 -6.15 16.57
CA LEU A 332 0.49 -5.47 17.31
C LEU A 332 -0.17 -4.41 16.42
N TYR A 333 -1.45 -4.62 16.10
CA TYR A 333 -2.22 -3.72 15.25
C TYR A 333 -2.91 -2.62 16.05
N ASP A 334 -2.14 -1.63 16.47
CA ASP A 334 -2.67 -0.40 17.04
C ASP A 334 -2.84 0.71 15.98
N ARG A 335 -3.48 1.82 16.37
CA ARG A 335 -3.68 2.96 15.46
C ARG A 335 -2.37 3.58 14.99
N SER A 336 -1.29 3.53 15.79
CA SER A 336 0.02 4.09 15.41
C SER A 336 0.69 3.27 14.32
N THR A 337 0.64 1.93 14.41
CA THR A 337 1.12 1.00 13.39
C THR A 337 0.42 1.28 12.06
N MET A 338 -0.90 1.46 12.07
CA MET A 338 -1.68 1.77 10.86
C MET A 338 -1.33 3.14 10.26
N GLN A 339 -1.13 4.16 11.10
CA GLN A 339 -0.75 5.50 10.64
C GLN A 339 0.62 5.49 9.96
N ILE A 340 1.60 4.84 10.58
CA ILE A 340 2.97 4.74 10.06
C ILE A 340 2.99 3.92 8.77
N ALA A 341 2.36 2.75 8.76
CA ALA A 341 2.23 1.92 7.55
C ALA A 341 1.59 2.72 6.40
N HIS A 342 0.50 3.44 6.67
CA HIS A 342 -0.13 4.30 5.67
C HIS A 342 0.81 5.38 5.13
N MET A 343 1.58 6.07 5.98
CA MET A 343 2.50 7.13 5.50
C MET A 343 3.57 6.55 4.56
N PHE A 344 4.18 5.41 4.93
CA PHE A 344 5.13 4.72 4.05
C PHE A 344 4.47 4.23 2.77
N HIS A 345 3.29 3.62 2.87
CA HIS A 345 2.54 3.11 1.74
C HIS A 345 2.23 4.23 0.74
N ALA A 346 1.68 5.34 1.21
CA ALA A 346 1.26 6.46 0.37
C ALA A 346 2.46 7.12 -0.34
N VAL A 347 3.57 7.35 0.37
CA VAL A 347 4.79 7.92 -0.23
C VAL A 347 5.38 6.97 -1.27
N ALA A 348 5.57 5.69 -0.91
CA ALA A 348 6.16 4.72 -1.83
C ALA A 348 5.27 4.47 -3.05
N ALA A 349 3.94 4.40 -2.88
CA ALA A 349 2.99 4.23 -3.98
C ALA A 349 3.02 5.42 -4.94
N LEU A 350 3.07 6.66 -4.43
CA LEU A 350 3.18 7.86 -5.27
C LEU A 350 4.46 7.88 -6.09
N LEU A 351 5.61 7.58 -5.47
CA LEU A 351 6.89 7.47 -6.16
C LEU A 351 6.88 6.34 -7.19
N MET A 352 6.28 5.20 -6.84
CA MET A 352 6.16 4.05 -7.73
C MET A 352 5.31 4.42 -8.94
N MET A 353 4.17 5.06 -8.78
CA MET A 353 3.36 5.54 -9.90
C MET A 353 4.14 6.52 -10.82
N CYS A 354 4.94 7.42 -10.26
CA CYS A 354 5.78 8.33 -11.05
C CYS A 354 6.81 7.57 -11.91
N VAL A 355 7.48 6.56 -11.33
CA VAL A 355 8.44 5.73 -12.06
C VAL A 355 7.72 4.89 -13.13
N PHE A 356 6.62 4.23 -12.76
CA PHE A 356 5.95 3.28 -13.63
C PHE A 356 5.13 3.96 -14.73
N VAL A 357 4.66 5.21 -14.56
CA VAL A 357 4.06 5.94 -15.69
C VAL A 357 5.11 6.29 -16.75
N GLY A 358 6.36 6.58 -16.34
CA GLY A 358 7.49 6.73 -17.26
C GLY A 358 7.84 5.40 -17.96
N HIS A 359 7.85 4.29 -17.21
CA HIS A 359 8.03 2.95 -17.78
C HIS A 359 6.93 2.59 -18.79
N ILE A 360 5.67 2.85 -18.46
CA ILE A 360 4.52 2.63 -19.35
C ILE A 360 4.66 3.50 -20.60
N TYR A 361 5.02 4.78 -20.44
CA TYR A 361 5.23 5.69 -21.56
C TYR A 361 6.27 5.13 -22.54
N ILE A 362 7.50 4.85 -22.08
CA ILE A 362 8.57 4.32 -22.94
C ILE A 362 8.18 2.95 -23.51
N GLY A 363 7.58 2.06 -22.71
CA GLY A 363 7.16 0.74 -23.15
C GLY A 363 5.97 0.70 -24.11
N THR A 364 5.30 1.83 -24.35
CA THR A 364 4.10 1.90 -25.21
C THR A 364 4.27 2.84 -26.40
N ILE A 365 4.06 4.15 -26.17
CA ILE A 365 4.03 5.18 -27.22
C ILE A 365 5.34 5.98 -27.29
N GLY A 366 6.17 5.91 -26.26
CA GLY A 366 7.43 6.64 -26.15
C GLY A 366 8.58 5.99 -26.91
N MET A 367 8.54 4.67 -27.15
CA MET A 367 9.52 3.95 -27.95
C MET A 367 8.82 3.07 -28.99
N ARG A 368 9.19 3.24 -30.26
CA ARG A 368 8.64 2.42 -31.34
C ARG A 368 9.05 0.96 -31.16
N GLY A 369 8.13 0.04 -31.46
CA GLY A 369 8.37 -1.41 -31.36
C GLY A 369 8.37 -2.01 -29.94
N ALA A 370 8.57 -1.22 -28.88
CA ALA A 370 8.66 -1.71 -27.50
C ALA A 370 7.39 -2.45 -27.04
N TYR A 371 6.20 -1.91 -27.33
CA TYR A 371 4.93 -2.58 -27.01
C TYR A 371 4.77 -3.93 -27.73
N LYS A 372 5.16 -4.00 -29.01
CA LYS A 372 5.09 -5.23 -29.81
C LYS A 372 6.00 -6.32 -29.22
N ALA A 373 7.15 -5.94 -28.67
CA ALA A 373 8.05 -6.84 -27.96
C ALA A 373 7.35 -7.49 -26.77
N MET A 374 6.67 -6.72 -25.92
CA MET A 374 6.00 -7.27 -24.73
C MET A 374 4.70 -8.01 -25.05
N ARG A 375 4.01 -7.62 -26.13
CA ARG A 375 2.78 -8.30 -26.59
C ARG A 375 3.08 -9.65 -27.25
N THR A 376 4.04 -9.69 -28.17
CA THR A 376 4.31 -10.87 -29.02
C THR A 376 5.53 -11.69 -28.58
N GLY A 377 6.47 -11.08 -27.86
CA GLY A 377 7.74 -11.67 -27.45
C GLY A 377 8.91 -11.36 -28.40
N TYR A 378 8.64 -10.77 -29.56
CA TYR A 378 9.61 -10.66 -30.65
C TYR A 378 9.93 -9.20 -31.01
N VAL A 379 11.18 -8.97 -31.39
CA VAL A 379 11.69 -7.73 -31.95
C VAL A 379 12.43 -8.03 -33.26
N GLY A 380 12.54 -7.04 -34.16
CA GLY A 380 13.40 -7.17 -35.34
C GLY A 380 14.88 -7.01 -34.98
N GLU A 381 15.76 -7.50 -35.85
CA GLU A 381 17.21 -7.35 -35.68
C GLU A 381 17.65 -5.88 -35.62
N ASP A 382 17.11 -5.01 -36.47
CA ASP A 382 17.48 -3.59 -36.48
C ASP A 382 17.11 -2.90 -35.17
N TRP A 383 15.93 -3.22 -34.62
CA TRP A 383 15.50 -2.71 -33.32
C TRP A 383 16.42 -3.20 -32.19
N ALA A 384 16.80 -4.49 -32.22
CA ALA A 384 17.73 -5.04 -31.24
C ALA A 384 19.11 -4.38 -31.32
N LYS A 385 19.59 -4.11 -32.53
CA LYS A 385 20.86 -3.42 -32.76
C LYS A 385 20.81 -1.97 -32.32
N GLU A 386 19.73 -1.26 -32.60
CA GLU A 386 19.53 0.16 -32.27
C GLU A 386 19.46 0.39 -30.76
N HIS A 387 18.64 -0.39 -30.04
CA HIS A 387 18.35 -0.14 -28.64
C HIS A 387 19.22 -0.97 -27.68
N HIS A 388 19.74 -2.11 -28.14
CA HIS A 388 20.38 -3.12 -27.31
C HIS A 388 21.56 -3.81 -28.02
N GLU A 389 22.46 -3.01 -28.58
CA GLU A 389 23.57 -3.48 -29.44
C GLU A 389 24.38 -4.64 -28.85
N TYR A 390 24.77 -4.59 -27.57
CA TYR A 390 25.53 -5.68 -26.95
C TYR A 390 24.74 -6.98 -26.88
N TRP A 391 23.43 -6.90 -26.66
CA TRP A 391 22.56 -8.07 -26.68
C TRP A 391 22.37 -8.61 -28.10
N TYR A 392 22.24 -7.73 -29.10
CA TYR A 392 22.20 -8.13 -30.50
C TYR A 392 23.47 -8.89 -30.90
N ASP A 393 24.65 -8.41 -30.49
CA ASP A 393 25.93 -9.08 -30.76
C ASP A 393 26.04 -10.45 -30.09
N ASP A 394 25.51 -10.59 -28.87
CA ASP A 394 25.44 -11.88 -28.16
C ASP A 394 24.49 -12.87 -28.86
N VAL A 395 23.39 -12.40 -29.45
CA VAL A 395 22.49 -13.23 -30.26
C VAL A 395 23.17 -13.63 -31.58
N LYS A 396 23.81 -12.68 -32.26
CA LYS A 396 24.49 -12.90 -33.54
C LYS A 396 25.67 -13.85 -33.42
N SER A 397 26.40 -13.78 -32.31
CA SER A 397 27.51 -14.71 -32.00
C SER A 397 27.04 -16.08 -31.51
N GLY A 398 25.74 -16.29 -31.33
CA GLY A 398 25.16 -17.55 -30.87
C GLY A 398 25.32 -17.83 -29.37
N LYS A 399 25.83 -16.88 -28.58
CA LYS A 399 25.87 -17.00 -27.11
C LYS A 399 24.47 -17.04 -26.50
N VAL A 400 23.54 -16.30 -27.11
CA VAL A 400 22.11 -16.33 -26.77
C VAL A 400 21.35 -16.86 -27.99
N PRO A 401 20.48 -17.86 -27.84
CA PRO A 401 19.72 -18.36 -28.97
C PRO A 401 18.69 -17.30 -29.42
N MET A 402 18.52 -17.17 -30.73
CA MET A 402 17.54 -16.26 -31.35
C MET A 402 16.10 -16.53 -30.90
N GLN A 403 15.78 -17.79 -30.62
CA GLN A 403 14.55 -18.22 -29.97
C GLN A 403 14.92 -18.99 -28.70
N ARG A 404 14.49 -18.46 -27.54
CA ARG A 404 14.74 -19.00 -26.20
C ARG A 404 13.64 -19.95 -25.75
N SER A 405 12.41 -19.78 -26.24
CA SER A 405 11.31 -20.71 -26.01
C SER A 405 11.48 -21.96 -26.88
N ARG A 406 11.24 -23.13 -26.28
CA ARG A 406 11.14 -24.37 -27.06
C ARG A 406 9.91 -24.27 -27.98
N PRO A 407 10.01 -24.63 -29.26
CA PRO A 407 8.83 -24.84 -30.09
C PRO A 407 7.92 -25.84 -29.38
N ALA A 408 6.62 -25.56 -29.29
CA ALA A 408 5.66 -26.61 -28.98
C ALA A 408 5.90 -27.73 -30.00
N LEU A 409 6.22 -28.93 -29.53
CA LEU A 409 6.31 -30.11 -30.39
C LEU A 409 5.00 -30.17 -31.16
N ARG A 410 5.06 -29.97 -32.49
CA ARG A 410 3.92 -30.32 -33.34
C ARG A 410 3.66 -31.81 -33.10
N PRO A 411 2.42 -32.25 -32.85
CA PRO A 411 2.12 -33.68 -32.89
C PRO A 411 2.60 -34.20 -34.24
N GLU A 412 3.48 -35.19 -34.23
CA GLU A 412 3.86 -35.87 -35.47
C GLU A 412 2.57 -36.42 -36.10
N PRO A 413 2.36 -36.23 -37.41
CA PRO A 413 1.26 -36.90 -38.09
C PRO A 413 1.43 -38.42 -37.89
N PRO A 414 0.33 -39.16 -37.65
CA PRO A 414 0.42 -40.61 -37.43
C PRO A 414 1.13 -41.24 -38.63
N VAL A 415 2.21 -41.97 -38.35
CA VAL A 415 2.95 -42.73 -39.35
C VAL A 415 1.97 -43.72 -39.97
N ALA A 416 1.63 -43.52 -41.25
CA ALA A 416 0.85 -44.49 -41.99
C ALA A 416 1.65 -45.78 -42.06
N SER A 417 1.23 -46.79 -41.32
CA SER A 417 1.77 -48.14 -41.41
C SER A 417 1.53 -48.64 -42.84
N VAL A 418 2.58 -48.62 -43.65
CA VAL A 418 2.61 -49.35 -44.92
C VAL A 418 2.57 -50.83 -44.56
N GLN A 419 1.42 -51.46 -44.73
CA GLN A 419 1.33 -52.92 -44.76
C GLN A 419 2.02 -53.39 -46.04
N VAL A 420 3.10 -54.14 -45.87
CA VAL A 420 3.81 -54.87 -46.93
C VAL A 420 3.18 -56.25 -47.07
#